data_AF-A0A2I0D872-F1
#
_entry.id   AF-A0A2I0D872-F1
#
_cell.length_a   1.000
_cell.length_b   1.000
_cell.length_c   1.000
_cell.angle_alpha   90.00
_cell.angle_beta   90.00
_cell.angle_gamma   90.00
#
_symmetry.space_group_name_H-M   'P 1'
#
loop_
_entity.id
_entity.type
_entity.pdbx_description
1 polymer ?
#
loop_
_entity_poly.entity_id
_entity_poly.type
_entity_poly.pdbx_seq_one_letter_code
_entity_poly.pdbx_strand_id
1 'polypeptide(L)'
;VYKVEYLNPNSSYYLSIKVSYPNKFDKSKTEFTNVSEMGGDIFIHGKSATIGCIPIGDEAIEEVFLLTQKAINNNVKVIISPRDFRINPDYPKIEGIEWENELYDIINKELKTLPNNGYN
;
A
#
# COMPACT_ATOMS: atom_id res chain seq x y z
N VAL A 1 -0.28 -3.26 -4.97
CA VAL A 1 1.11 -3.66 -4.66
C VAL A 1 2.04 -2.59 -5.18
N TYR A 2 2.90 -2.04 -4.32
CA TYR A 2 3.68 -0.84 -4.60
C TYR A 2 5.13 -0.99 -4.18
N LYS A 3 5.97 -0.06 -4.62
CA LYS A 3 7.33 0.14 -4.10
C LYS A 3 7.34 1.33 -3.15
N VAL A 4 8.34 1.40 -2.30
CA VAL A 4 8.68 2.64 -1.59
C VAL A 4 9.39 3.59 -2.55
N GLU A 5 8.85 4.80 -2.70
CA GLU A 5 9.45 5.84 -3.54
C GLU A 5 10.44 6.68 -2.74
N TYR A 6 10.04 7.16 -1.57
CA TYR A 6 10.94 7.83 -0.63
C TYR A 6 10.42 7.82 0.82
N LEU A 7 11.31 8.16 1.74
CA LEU A 7 11.06 8.34 3.17
C LEU A 7 11.06 9.83 3.52
N ASN A 8 10.04 10.28 4.24
CA ASN A 8 9.89 11.66 4.68
C ASN A 8 10.02 11.78 6.21
N PRO A 9 11.21 12.10 6.74
CA PRO A 9 11.39 12.31 8.17
C PRO A 9 10.79 13.62 8.67
N ASN A 10 10.55 14.60 7.78
CA ASN A 10 10.01 15.93 8.12
C ASN A 10 8.51 16.04 7.79
N SER A 11 7.78 14.93 7.95
CA SER A 11 6.36 14.90 7.65
C SER A 11 5.57 15.73 8.66
N SER A 12 4.63 16.56 8.18
CA SER A 12 3.63 17.20 9.04
C SER A 12 2.75 16.18 9.80
N TYR A 13 2.83 14.90 9.42
CA TYR A 13 2.12 13.77 10.01
C TYR A 13 3.04 12.80 10.80
N TYR A 14 4.04 13.34 11.50
CA TYR A 14 4.98 12.64 12.40
C TYR A 14 6.11 11.87 11.68
N LEU A 15 5.82 11.03 10.70
CA LEU A 15 6.74 10.40 9.74
C LEU A 15 5.93 9.94 8.54
N SER A 16 6.50 9.84 7.33
CA SER A 16 5.75 9.22 6.23
C SER A 16 6.61 8.50 5.18
N ILE A 17 6.01 7.51 4.54
CA ILE A 17 6.59 6.70 3.46
C ILE A 17 5.73 6.88 2.22
N LYS A 18 6.30 7.41 1.13
CA LYS A 18 5.59 7.52 -0.14
C LYS A 18 5.60 6.19 -0.86
N VAL A 19 4.43 5.75 -1.34
CA VAL A 19 4.32 4.56 -2.19
C VAL A 19 4.25 4.97 -3.66
N SER A 20 4.65 4.06 -4.55
CA SER A 20 4.72 4.30 -6.01
C SER A 20 3.35 4.28 -6.72
N TYR A 21 2.33 4.89 -6.15
CA TYR A 21 1.02 5.09 -6.79
C TYR A 21 1.06 6.37 -7.64
N PRO A 22 0.46 6.38 -8.85
CA PRO A 22 -0.14 5.24 -9.55
C PRO A 22 0.91 4.36 -10.22
N ASN A 23 0.77 3.04 -10.08
CA ASN A 23 1.60 2.03 -10.73
C ASN A 23 1.02 1.64 -12.12
N LYS A 24 1.62 0.65 -12.79
CA LYS A 24 1.18 0.18 -14.12
C LYS A 24 -0.26 -0.37 -14.11
N PHE A 25 -0.64 -1.10 -13.08
CA PHE A 25 -1.99 -1.65 -12.93
C PHE A 25 -3.00 -0.51 -12.75
N ASP A 26 -2.75 0.43 -11.84
CA ASP A 26 -3.64 1.59 -11.62
C ASP A 26 -3.87 2.35 -12.93
N LYS A 27 -2.80 2.61 -13.68
CA LYS A 27 -2.85 3.29 -14.99
C LYS A 27 -3.58 2.50 -16.08
N SER A 28 -3.69 1.18 -15.95
CA SER A 28 -4.42 0.35 -16.92
C SER A 28 -5.92 0.28 -16.65
N LYS A 29 -6.37 0.70 -15.45
CA LYS A 29 -7.77 0.64 -15.01
C LYS A 29 -8.41 2.02 -14.85
N THR A 30 -7.64 3.09 -15.05
CA THR A 30 -8.13 4.46 -14.96
C THR A 30 -8.92 4.85 -16.20
N GLU A 31 -10.02 5.59 -16.01
CA GLU A 31 -10.77 6.25 -17.08
C GLU A 31 -10.23 7.66 -17.37
N PHE A 32 -9.36 8.18 -16.50
CA PHE A 32 -8.73 9.48 -16.71
C PHE A 32 -7.82 9.44 -17.94
N THR A 33 -8.01 10.41 -18.84
CA THR A 33 -7.17 10.57 -20.03
C THR A 33 -5.80 11.14 -19.69
N ASN A 34 -5.70 11.91 -18.60
CA ASN A 34 -4.45 12.42 -18.07
C ASN A 34 -4.12 11.80 -16.71
N VAL A 35 -2.95 11.17 -16.61
CA VAL A 35 -2.46 10.51 -15.39
C VAL A 35 -2.35 11.48 -14.21
N SER A 36 -2.14 12.78 -14.43
CA SER A 36 -2.09 13.74 -13.32
C SER A 36 -3.42 13.85 -12.56
N GLU A 37 -4.54 13.53 -13.19
CA GLU A 37 -5.87 13.56 -12.56
C GLU A 37 -6.04 12.42 -11.54
N MET A 38 -5.24 11.37 -11.63
CA MET A 38 -5.23 10.27 -10.65
C MET A 38 -4.67 10.67 -9.29
N GLY A 39 -3.99 11.82 -9.20
CA GLY A 39 -3.14 12.19 -8.08
C GLY A 39 -1.87 11.34 -7.99
N GLY A 40 -1.18 11.42 -6.85
CA GLY A 40 0.07 10.66 -6.63
C GLY A 40 0.60 10.69 -5.20
N ASP A 41 -0.15 11.25 -4.26
CA ASP A 41 0.30 11.50 -2.89
C ASP A 41 -0.32 10.51 -1.92
N ILE A 42 -0.05 9.23 -2.17
CA ILE A 42 -0.41 8.14 -1.26
C ILE A 42 0.78 7.86 -0.34
N PHE A 43 0.55 8.07 0.96
CA PHE A 43 1.55 7.87 2.00
C PHE A 43 1.06 6.92 3.08
N ILE A 44 2.00 6.16 3.66
CA ILE A 44 1.83 5.54 4.97
C ILE A 44 2.42 6.50 5.99
N HIS A 45 1.69 6.85 7.05
CA HIS A 45 2.17 7.85 8.01
C HIS A 45 1.70 7.57 9.45
N GLY A 46 2.24 8.35 10.39
CA GLY A 46 1.78 8.39 11.79
C GLY A 46 0.47 9.16 11.96
N LYS A 47 0.17 9.60 13.18
CA LYS A 47 -1.09 10.31 13.51
C LYS A 47 -2.33 9.55 13.01
N SER A 48 -3.48 10.22 12.99
CA SER A 48 -4.79 9.62 12.65
C SER A 48 -5.53 10.34 11.52
N ALA A 49 -4.89 11.27 10.81
CA ALA A 49 -5.53 12.03 9.74
C ALA A 49 -5.72 11.15 8.48
N THR A 50 -6.92 11.12 7.90
CA THR A 50 -7.22 10.34 6.69
C THR A 50 -7.77 11.25 5.59
N ILE A 51 -6.90 11.85 4.77
CA ILE A 51 -7.29 12.60 3.55
C ILE A 51 -6.81 11.82 2.31
N GLY A 52 -6.95 10.48 2.34
CA GLY A 52 -6.49 9.58 1.27
C GLY A 52 -5.17 8.84 1.54
N CYS A 53 -4.56 9.03 2.71
CA CYS A 53 -3.36 8.32 3.16
C CYS A 53 -3.68 7.22 4.20
N ILE A 54 -2.69 6.39 4.52
CA ILE A 54 -2.81 5.23 5.41
C ILE A 54 -2.14 5.54 6.76
N PRO A 55 -2.89 6.00 7.78
CA PRO A 55 -2.35 6.16 9.12
C PRO A 55 -2.20 4.79 9.80
N ILE A 56 -1.04 4.54 10.38
CA ILE A 56 -0.78 3.35 11.21
C ILE A 56 -0.48 3.70 12.67
N GLY A 57 -0.52 5.00 13.02
CA GLY A 57 -0.16 5.51 14.34
C GLY A 57 1.35 5.73 14.50
N ASP A 58 1.70 6.55 15.49
CA ASP A 58 3.06 7.06 15.70
C ASP A 58 4.06 5.93 16.04
N GLU A 59 3.69 5.02 16.94
CA GLU A 59 4.54 3.88 17.33
C GLU A 59 4.82 2.94 16.16
N ALA A 60 3.79 2.56 15.40
CA ALA A 60 3.96 1.66 14.27
C ALA A 60 4.75 2.32 13.12
N ILE A 61 4.54 3.61 12.84
CA ILE A 61 5.29 4.28 11.77
C ILE A 61 6.76 4.43 12.11
N GLU A 62 7.15 4.62 13.37
CA GLU A 62 8.57 4.67 13.77
C GLU A 62 9.29 3.37 13.41
N GLU A 63 8.71 2.22 13.79
CA GLU A 63 9.29 0.92 13.50
C GLU A 63 9.33 0.64 12.00
N VAL A 64 8.20 0.82 11.31
CA VAL A 64 8.10 0.59 9.86
C VAL A 64 9.05 1.51 9.10
N PHE A 65 9.16 2.78 9.48
CA PHE A 65 10.06 3.74 8.84
C PHE A 65 11.53 3.34 9.04
N LEU A 66 11.93 2.97 10.26
CA LEU A 66 13.30 2.54 10.56
C LEU A 66 13.68 1.26 9.81
N LEU A 67 12.79 0.26 9.80
CA LEU A 67 12.99 -0.99 9.06
C LEU A 67 13.08 -0.73 7.55
N THR A 68 12.19 0.11 7.02
CA THR A 68 12.20 0.50 5.61
C THR A 68 13.49 1.23 5.23
N GLN A 69 13.96 2.15 6.07
CA GLN A 69 15.22 2.86 5.86
C GLN A 69 16.40 1.89 5.75
N LYS A 70 16.49 0.91 6.65
CA LYS A 70 17.55 -0.11 6.63
C LYS A 70 17.47 -1.01 5.40
N ALA A 71 16.25 -1.29 4.93
CA ALA A 71 16.00 -2.20 3.82
C ALA A 71 15.85 -1.51 2.45
N ILE A 72 15.94 -0.18 2.36
CA ILE A 72 15.54 0.59 1.16
C ILE A 72 16.26 0.13 -0.12
N ASN A 73 17.55 -0.22 0.01
CA ASN A 73 18.38 -0.72 -1.09
C ASN A 73 18.01 -2.14 -1.56
N ASN A 74 17.10 -2.83 -0.87
CA ASN A 74 16.61 -4.17 -1.18
C ASN A 74 15.23 -4.16 -1.85
N ASN A 75 14.81 -3.04 -2.45
CA ASN A 75 13.52 -2.89 -3.14
C ASN A 75 12.31 -3.22 -2.25
N VAL A 76 12.13 -2.48 -1.17
CA VAL A 76 10.99 -2.65 -0.26
C VAL A 76 9.66 -2.60 -1.03
N LYS A 77 8.87 -3.66 -0.87
CA LYS A 77 7.54 -3.81 -1.47
C LYS A 77 6.48 -3.56 -0.41
N VAL A 78 5.45 -2.80 -0.78
CA VAL A 78 4.28 -2.51 0.05
C VAL A 78 3.06 -3.22 -0.55
N ILE A 79 2.44 -4.10 0.23
CA ILE A 79 1.19 -4.76 -0.14
C ILE A 79 0.08 -4.13 0.70
N ILE A 80 -0.82 -3.39 0.04
CA ILE A 80 -2.04 -2.86 0.64
C ILE A 80 -3.15 -3.83 0.25
N SER A 81 -3.79 -4.44 1.24
CA SER A 81 -4.83 -5.47 1.06
C SER A 81 -6.00 -5.22 2.01
N PRO A 82 -7.25 -5.42 1.58
CA PRO A 82 -8.41 -5.25 2.46
C PRO A 82 -8.48 -6.31 3.58
N ARG A 83 -7.85 -7.47 3.38
CA ARG A 83 -7.72 -8.56 4.36
C ARG A 83 -6.54 -9.45 3.99
N ASP A 84 -6.13 -10.33 4.90
CA ASP A 84 -5.15 -11.37 4.56
C ASP A 84 -5.83 -12.52 3.82
N PHE A 85 -5.66 -12.59 2.50
CA PHE A 85 -6.23 -13.65 1.65
C PHE A 85 -5.65 -15.03 1.90
N ARG A 86 -4.57 -15.15 2.68
CA ARG A 86 -4.01 -16.45 3.11
C ARG A 86 -4.84 -17.08 4.21
N ILE A 87 -5.55 -16.27 4.99
CA ILE A 87 -6.40 -16.69 6.11
C ILE A 87 -7.88 -16.61 5.71
N ASN A 88 -8.26 -15.55 5.02
CA ASN A 88 -9.62 -15.33 4.54
C ASN A 88 -9.63 -15.28 3.00
N PRO A 89 -9.79 -16.43 2.31
CA PRO A 89 -9.64 -16.51 0.87
C PRO A 89 -10.79 -15.86 0.08
N ASP A 90 -11.88 -15.47 0.75
CA ASP A 90 -13.03 -14.88 0.09
C ASP A 90 -12.75 -13.41 -0.29
N TYR A 91 -12.70 -13.16 -1.60
CA TYR A 91 -12.49 -11.82 -2.14
C TYR A 91 -13.73 -10.94 -1.92
N PRO A 92 -13.56 -9.71 -1.38
CA PRO A 92 -14.68 -8.78 -1.22
C PRO A 92 -15.16 -8.27 -2.58
N LYS A 93 -16.47 -8.30 -2.80
CA LYS A 93 -17.07 -7.74 -4.03
C LYS A 93 -17.20 -6.22 -3.92
N ILE A 94 -16.91 -5.52 -5.00
CA ILE A 94 -17.11 -4.06 -5.11
C ILE A 94 -18.08 -3.83 -6.26
N GLU A 95 -19.25 -3.29 -5.96
CA GLU A 95 -20.26 -3.00 -6.99
C GLU A 95 -19.71 -2.03 -8.05
N GLY A 96 -19.88 -2.38 -9.32
CA GLY A 96 -19.47 -1.54 -10.45
C GLY A 96 -17.97 -1.59 -10.80
N ILE A 97 -17.19 -2.44 -10.12
CA ILE A 97 -15.81 -2.74 -10.51
C ILE A 97 -15.80 -4.16 -11.08
N GLU A 98 -15.25 -4.33 -12.28
CA GLU A 98 -15.19 -5.63 -12.97
C GLU A 98 -13.78 -6.26 -12.93
N TRP A 99 -12.79 -5.48 -12.52
CA TRP A 99 -11.37 -5.87 -12.50
C TRP A 99 -10.85 -6.21 -11.10
N GLU A 100 -11.70 -6.18 -10.08
CA GLU A 100 -11.31 -6.38 -8.68
C GLU A 100 -10.72 -7.77 -8.45
N ASN A 101 -11.24 -8.82 -9.11
CA ASN A 101 -10.67 -10.17 -9.00
C ASN A 101 -9.23 -10.22 -9.54
N GLU A 102 -8.94 -9.51 -10.63
CA GLU A 102 -7.57 -9.41 -11.16
C GLU A 102 -6.64 -8.71 -10.16
N LEU A 103 -7.11 -7.64 -9.52
CA LEU A 103 -6.35 -6.96 -8.45
C LEU A 103 -6.10 -7.91 -7.27
N TYR A 104 -7.13 -8.61 -6.80
CA TYR A 104 -7.02 -9.50 -5.65
C TYR A 104 -6.14 -10.70 -5.93
N ASP A 105 -6.12 -11.23 -7.15
CA ASP A 105 -5.19 -12.28 -7.55
C ASP A 105 -3.74 -11.83 -7.50
N ILE A 106 -3.45 -10.59 -7.94
CA ILE A 106 -2.12 -9.98 -7.82
C ILE A 106 -1.73 -9.86 -6.35
N ILE A 107 -2.63 -9.34 -5.51
CA ILE A 107 -2.39 -9.18 -4.07
C ILE A 107 -2.17 -10.54 -3.40
N ASN A 108 -3.03 -11.52 -3.65
CA ASN A 108 -2.96 -12.86 -3.07
C ASN A 108 -1.66 -13.58 -3.46
N LYS A 109 -1.26 -13.48 -4.74
CA LYS A 109 0.03 -14.01 -5.20
C LYS A 109 1.20 -13.42 -4.42
N GLU A 110 1.17 -12.12 -4.17
CA GLU A 110 2.23 -11.43 -3.43
C GLU A 110 2.22 -11.77 -1.94
N LEU A 111 1.03 -11.85 -1.31
CA LEU A 111 0.90 -12.28 0.09
C LEU A 111 1.48 -13.68 0.31
N LYS A 112 1.26 -14.62 -0.62
CA LYS A 112 1.81 -15.99 -0.55
C LYS A 112 3.34 -16.07 -0.59
N THR A 113 4.04 -14.99 -0.97
CA THR A 113 5.50 -14.93 -0.89
C THR A 113 6.01 -14.62 0.52
N LEU A 114 5.15 -14.09 1.39
CA LEU A 114 5.47 -13.77 2.78
C LEU A 114 5.21 -14.98 3.68
N PRO A 115 6.00 -15.14 4.76
CA PRO A 115 5.79 -16.24 5.70
C PRO A 115 4.39 -16.15 6.31
N ASN A 116 3.76 -17.32 6.49
CA ASN A 116 2.47 -17.45 7.17
C ASN A 116 2.71 -17.41 8.68
N ASN A 117 3.13 -16.24 9.17
CA ASN A 117 3.21 -15.99 10.59
C ASN A 117 1.78 -15.71 11.04
N GLY A 118 1.02 -16.77 11.32
CA GLY A 118 -0.29 -16.65 11.93
C GLY A 118 -0.14 -15.89 13.24
N TYR A 119 -0.37 -14.58 13.20
CA TYR A 119 -0.64 -13.82 14.41
C TYR A 119 -2.05 -14.22 14.82
N ASN A 120 -2.10 -15.26 15.67
CA ASN A 120 -3.28 -15.59 16.48
C ASN A 120 -3.55 -14.45 17.45
#